data_AF-A0A961VEW3-F1
#
_entry.id   AF-A0A961VEW3-F1
#
_cell.length_a   1.000
_cell.length_b   1.000
_cell.length_c   1.000
_cell.angle_alpha   90.00
_cell.angle_beta   90.00
_cell.angle_gamma   90.00
#
_symmetry.space_group_name_H-M   'P 1'
#
loop_
_entity.id
_entity.type
_entity.pdbx_description
1 polymer ?
#
loop_
_entity_poly.entity_id
_entity_poly.type
_entity_poly.pdbx_seq_one_letter_code
_entity_poly.pdbx_strand_id
1 'polypeptide(L)'
;MPTRHPIATRARLAAGLVAAILMTVASPALAGSLLDRTRDALQQAGKDITQAAQDAGRDVQDYLVGNPDLNRDLVDFGNRLGLPGFDEKRPSPGATLVAAPSPAAPGVDVRLSAVGLPGAAEVTIAAGPTIEDAKELAKATTNDRGGLATSVAVPEDAMPGEPLLFVVETGDRRVRLVSEPVEVIPAADVVTVTGTLSKEGVTCPALRGDDGALYTLAGGDLSHFGPGDRVTVTGTEAEASICMQGTTLGVISVAVAE
;
A
#
# COMPACT_ATOMS: atom_id res chain seq x y z
N MET A 1 -28.94 -38.36 45.14
CA MET A 1 -28.09 -39.24 44.33
C MET A 1 -26.63 -38.81 44.51
N PRO A 2 -25.70 -39.78 44.50
CA PRO A 2 -24.53 -39.89 45.37
C PRO A 2 -23.27 -39.25 44.73
N THR A 3 -22.08 -39.10 45.33
CA THR A 3 -21.33 -39.93 46.29
C THR A 3 -20.36 -39.06 47.12
N ARG A 4 -20.22 -39.42 48.40
CA ARG A 4 -19.15 -39.03 49.33
C ARG A 4 -17.88 -39.85 49.07
N HIS A 5 -16.72 -39.24 49.36
CA HIS A 5 -15.45 -39.71 49.99
C HIS A 5 -14.97 -41.17 49.77
N PRO A 6 -13.64 -41.43 49.65
CA PRO A 6 -12.82 -41.61 50.86
C PRO A 6 -11.31 -41.24 50.74
N ILE A 7 -10.70 -40.65 51.78
CA ILE A 7 -9.91 -41.24 52.91
C ILE A 7 -8.41 -41.36 52.61
N ALA A 8 -7.66 -40.59 53.42
CA ALA A 8 -6.41 -40.88 54.14
C ALA A 8 -5.48 -41.98 53.63
N THR A 9 -4.16 -41.75 53.75
CA THR A 9 -3.30 -42.64 54.55
C THR A 9 -2.10 -41.88 55.13
N ARG A 10 -1.81 -42.22 56.38
CA ARG A 10 -0.77 -41.77 57.31
C ARG A 10 0.66 -42.14 56.89
N ALA A 11 1.60 -41.61 57.70
CA ALA A 11 2.82 -42.28 58.18
C ALA A 11 4.03 -42.25 57.21
N ARG A 12 5.29 -42.05 57.63
CA ARG A 12 5.93 -42.20 58.95
C ARG A 12 7.28 -41.47 58.91
N LEU A 13 7.70 -40.97 60.08
CA LEU A 13 9.10 -40.72 60.41
C LEU A 13 9.90 -42.03 60.31
N ALA A 14 11.09 -41.97 59.73
CA ALA A 14 12.19 -42.87 60.08
C ALA A 14 13.53 -42.16 59.81
N ALA A 15 14.25 -41.90 60.90
CA ALA A 15 15.66 -41.53 60.90
C ALA A 15 16.52 -42.70 60.39
N GLY A 16 17.65 -42.40 59.75
CA GLY A 16 18.63 -43.40 59.35
C GLY A 16 19.89 -42.77 58.78
N LEU A 17 20.88 -42.57 59.65
CA LEU A 17 22.22 -42.07 59.37
C LEU A 17 23.11 -43.26 58.99
N VAL A 18 23.67 -43.29 57.77
CA VAL A 18 24.87 -44.10 57.46
C VAL A 18 25.71 -43.38 56.41
N ALA A 19 26.89 -42.94 56.82
CA ALA A 19 27.97 -42.53 55.95
C ALA A 19 28.59 -43.77 55.26
N ALA A 20 28.73 -43.72 53.93
CA ALA A 20 29.58 -44.64 53.20
C ALA A 20 30.31 -43.84 52.10
N ILE A 21 31.57 -43.54 52.37
CA ILE A 21 32.53 -43.02 51.39
C ILE A 21 32.88 -44.20 50.48
N LEU A 22 32.30 -44.23 49.27
CA LEU A 22 32.80 -45.06 48.17
C LEU A 22 33.44 -44.14 47.13
N MET A 23 34.75 -44.32 46.92
CA MET A 23 35.45 -43.79 45.76
C MET A 23 34.89 -44.46 44.50
N THR A 24 33.92 -43.83 43.85
CA THR A 24 33.51 -44.18 42.50
C THR A 24 34.38 -43.42 41.50
N VAL A 25 35.28 -44.14 40.84
CA VAL A 25 35.83 -43.72 39.55
C VAL A 25 34.66 -43.43 38.61
N ALA A 26 34.45 -42.16 38.29
CA ALA A 26 33.39 -41.74 37.37
C ALA A 26 33.74 -42.24 35.96
N SER A 27 33.02 -43.23 35.47
CA SER A 27 33.06 -43.63 34.05
C SER A 27 32.70 -42.42 33.16
N PRO A 28 33.36 -42.18 32.01
CA PRO A 28 33.04 -41.06 31.13
C PRO A 28 31.60 -41.10 30.59
N ALA A 29 30.93 -42.26 30.60
CA ALA A 29 29.52 -42.41 30.26
C ALA A 29 28.56 -41.70 31.25
N LEU A 30 28.93 -41.59 32.53
CA LEU A 30 28.17 -40.84 33.53
C LEU A 30 28.32 -39.32 33.37
N ALA A 31 29.44 -38.85 32.80
CA ALA A 31 29.64 -37.43 32.51
C ALA A 31 28.86 -36.97 31.27
N GLY A 32 28.78 -37.80 30.22
CA GLY A 32 27.99 -37.49 29.01
C GLY A 32 26.49 -37.33 29.32
N SER A 33 25.92 -38.29 30.04
CA SER A 33 24.49 -38.25 30.42
C SER A 33 24.09 -37.08 31.33
N LEU A 34 25.02 -36.56 32.13
CA LEU A 34 24.78 -35.41 33.01
C LEU A 34 24.83 -34.09 32.22
N LEU A 35 25.75 -33.98 31.26
CA LEU A 35 25.83 -32.85 30.33
C LEU A 35 24.63 -32.80 29.37
N ASP A 36 24.19 -33.94 28.86
CA ASP A 36 22.99 -34.02 28.01
C ASP A 36 21.74 -33.62 28.79
N ARG A 37 21.58 -34.13 30.02
CA ARG A 37 20.46 -33.74 30.90
C ARG A 37 20.48 -32.25 31.25
N THR A 38 21.66 -31.66 31.38
CA THR A 38 21.82 -30.21 31.63
C THR A 38 21.46 -29.40 30.39
N ARG A 39 21.86 -29.85 29.20
CA ARG A 39 21.52 -29.21 27.92
C ARG A 39 20.01 -29.28 27.65
N ASP A 40 19.39 -30.43 27.91
CA ASP A 40 17.94 -30.60 27.76
C ASP A 40 17.17 -29.73 28.74
N ALA A 41 17.60 -29.67 30.01
CA ALA A 41 17.00 -28.79 31.01
C ALA A 41 17.11 -27.31 30.62
N LEU A 42 18.24 -26.88 30.04
CA LEU A 42 18.43 -25.52 29.55
C LEU A 42 17.59 -25.22 28.30
N GLN A 43 17.45 -26.16 27.37
CA GLN A 43 16.59 -26.01 26.21
C GLN A 43 15.11 -25.95 26.59
N GLN A 44 14.71 -26.78 27.55
CA GLN A 44 13.35 -26.77 28.09
C GLN A 44 13.05 -25.44 28.79
N ALA A 45 13.94 -24.98 29.68
CA ALA A 45 13.81 -23.69 30.34
C ALA A 45 13.77 -22.53 29.33
N GLY A 46 14.56 -22.59 28.25
CA GLY A 46 14.52 -21.59 27.18
C GLY A 46 13.18 -21.56 26.43
N LYS A 47 12.59 -22.73 26.15
CA LYS A 47 11.25 -22.84 25.56
C LYS A 47 10.18 -22.28 26.50
N ASP A 48 10.24 -22.65 27.78
CA ASP A 48 9.28 -22.20 28.79
C ASP A 48 9.34 -20.68 28.99
N ILE A 49 10.54 -20.08 29.00
CA ILE A 49 10.72 -18.62 29.06
C ILE A 49 10.16 -17.95 27.80
N THR A 50 10.42 -18.51 26.62
CA THR A 50 9.93 -17.96 25.34
C THR A 50 8.41 -18.00 25.28
N GLN A 51 7.82 -19.10 25.74
CA GLN A 51 6.37 -19.27 25.75
C GLN A 51 5.71 -18.36 26.78
N ALA A 52 6.27 -18.23 27.98
CA ALA A 52 5.80 -17.27 28.98
C ALA A 52 5.90 -15.82 28.48
N ALA A 53 6.95 -15.46 27.75
CA ALA A 53 7.08 -14.14 27.13
C ALA A 53 6.05 -13.90 26.02
N GLN A 54 5.74 -14.93 25.21
CA GLN A 54 4.71 -14.85 24.17
C GLN A 54 3.31 -14.73 24.76
N ASP A 55 3.00 -15.49 25.80
CA ASP A 55 1.70 -15.46 26.47
C ASP A 55 1.51 -14.11 27.18
N ALA A 56 2.53 -13.63 27.90
CA ALA A 56 2.50 -12.28 28.48
C ALA A 56 2.36 -11.18 27.41
N GLY A 57 2.97 -11.36 26.24
CA GLY A 57 2.83 -10.44 25.10
C GLY A 57 1.40 -10.38 24.56
N ARG A 58 0.72 -11.54 24.43
CA ARG A 58 -0.68 -11.60 24.00
C ARG A 58 -1.62 -11.02 25.05
N ASP A 59 -1.40 -11.31 26.33
CA ASP A 59 -2.22 -10.76 27.43
C ASP A 59 -2.14 -9.22 27.49
N VAL A 60 -0.96 -8.66 27.22
CA VAL A 60 -0.78 -7.19 27.12
C VAL A 60 -1.46 -6.64 25.87
N GLN A 61 -1.36 -7.32 24.72
CA GLN A 61 -2.06 -6.90 23.49
C GLN A 61 -3.58 -6.91 23.67
N ASP A 62 -4.14 -7.97 24.27
CA ASP A 62 -5.57 -8.08 24.54
C ASP A 62 -6.06 -7.00 25.53
N TYR A 63 -5.22 -6.67 26.52
CA TYR A 63 -5.50 -5.57 27.46
C TYR A 63 -5.47 -4.19 26.79
N LEU A 64 -4.52 -3.95 25.88
CA LEU A 64 -4.41 -2.69 25.12
C LEU A 64 -5.56 -2.53 24.11
N VAL A 65 -6.03 -3.63 23.51
CA VAL A 65 -7.22 -3.64 22.64
C VAL A 65 -8.49 -3.26 23.41
N GLY A 66 -8.59 -3.67 24.68
CA GLY A 66 -9.69 -3.29 25.57
C GLY A 66 -9.62 -1.86 26.15
N ASN A 67 -8.48 -1.18 26.03
CA ASN A 67 -8.22 0.14 26.64
C ASN A 67 -7.60 1.10 25.61
N PRO A 68 -8.41 1.67 24.69
CA PRO A 68 -7.91 2.44 23.54
C PRO A 68 -7.18 3.73 23.92
N ASP A 69 -7.48 4.32 25.07
CA ASP A 69 -6.81 5.54 25.56
C ASP A 69 -5.38 5.24 26.03
N LEU A 70 -5.17 4.14 26.75
CA LEU A 70 -3.84 3.71 27.17
C LEU A 70 -2.95 3.34 25.97
N ASN A 71 -3.54 2.76 24.93
CA ASN A 71 -2.83 2.47 23.69
C ASN A 71 -2.34 3.76 23.00
N ARG A 72 -3.12 4.84 23.04
CA ARG A 72 -2.69 6.15 22.51
C ARG A 72 -1.54 6.73 23.32
N ASP A 73 -1.65 6.71 24.65
CA ASP A 73 -0.62 7.23 25.54
C ASP A 73 0.73 6.49 25.39
N LEU A 74 0.69 5.17 25.17
CA LEU A 74 1.87 4.35 24.96
C LEU A 74 2.58 4.69 23.64
N VAL A 75 1.81 4.92 22.56
CA VAL A 75 2.32 5.32 21.25
C VAL A 75 2.94 6.71 21.32
N ASP A 76 2.28 7.67 21.98
CA ASP A 76 2.80 9.03 22.19
C ASP A 76 4.11 9.03 22.99
N PHE A 77 4.18 8.18 24.02
CA PHE A 77 5.40 8.00 24.79
C PHE A 77 6.53 7.38 23.96
N GLY A 78 6.24 6.36 23.15
CA GLY A 78 7.20 5.74 22.23
C GLY A 78 7.74 6.72 21.19
N ASN A 79 6.86 7.55 20.61
CA ASN A 79 7.20 8.65 19.70
C ASN A 79 8.15 9.66 20.34
N ARG A 80 7.86 10.08 21.58
CA ARG A 80 8.69 11.05 22.31
C ARG A 80 10.09 10.52 22.64
N LEU A 81 10.23 9.20 22.76
CA LEU A 81 11.50 8.53 23.03
C LEU A 81 12.26 8.09 21.76
N GLY A 82 11.67 8.20 20.58
CA GLY A 82 12.29 7.81 19.31
C GLY A 82 12.59 6.30 19.23
N LEU A 83 11.71 5.46 19.79
CA LEU A 83 11.90 4.01 19.77
C LEU A 83 11.52 3.44 18.39
N PRO A 84 12.36 2.57 17.79
CA PRO A 84 12.04 1.96 16.51
C PRO A 84 10.73 1.15 16.60
N GLY A 85 9.82 1.41 15.66
CA GLY A 85 8.49 0.77 15.60
C GLY A 85 7.33 1.57 16.18
N PHE A 86 7.60 2.73 16.80
CA PHE A 86 6.56 3.63 17.35
C PHE A 86 6.39 4.94 16.57
N ASP A 87 7.31 5.25 15.66
CA ASP A 87 7.11 6.38 14.74
C ASP A 87 5.76 6.23 14.03
N GLU A 88 4.92 7.26 14.07
CA GLU A 88 3.69 7.37 13.27
C GLU A 88 3.95 7.43 11.74
N LYS A 89 4.93 6.68 11.24
CA LYS A 89 4.76 6.06 9.93
C LYS A 89 3.64 5.04 10.10
N ARG A 90 2.38 5.54 10.06
CA ARG A 90 1.22 4.77 9.61
C ARG A 90 1.73 3.80 8.54
N PRO A 91 1.33 2.52 8.52
CA PRO A 91 1.72 1.63 7.43
C PRO A 91 1.54 2.43 6.16
N SER A 92 2.66 2.75 5.48
CA SER A 92 2.59 3.57 4.30
C SER A 92 1.52 2.90 3.45
N PRO A 93 0.47 3.63 2.99
CA PRO A 93 -0.41 3.10 1.97
C PRO A 93 0.52 2.42 0.97
N GLY A 94 0.33 1.12 0.75
CA GLY A 94 1.30 0.31 0.01
C GLY A 94 1.77 1.09 -1.22
N ALA A 95 3.07 1.05 -1.49
CA ALA A 95 3.65 1.96 -2.47
C ALA A 95 2.85 1.87 -3.79
N THR A 96 2.38 3.01 -4.28
CA THR A 96 1.42 3.09 -5.39
C THR A 96 1.88 4.13 -6.39
N LEU A 97 1.55 3.89 -7.65
CA LEU A 97 1.82 4.76 -8.79
C LEU A 97 0.52 4.91 -9.58
N VAL A 98 0.08 6.15 -9.74
CA VAL A 98 -1.09 6.51 -10.55
C VAL A 98 -0.62 7.32 -11.73
N ALA A 99 -1.07 6.95 -12.93
CA ALA A 99 -0.85 7.67 -14.17
C ALA A 99 -2.20 8.21 -14.66
N ALA A 100 -2.31 9.53 -14.83
CA ALA A 100 -3.53 10.18 -15.28
C ALA A 100 -3.23 11.34 -16.25
N PRO A 101 -4.07 11.57 -17.28
CA PRO A 101 -5.32 10.88 -17.52
C PRO A 101 -5.15 9.50 -18.15
N SER A 102 -6.20 8.67 -18.06
CA SER A 102 -6.36 7.42 -18.82
C SER A 102 -7.79 7.38 -19.35
N PRO A 103 -8.03 7.12 -20.65
CA PRO A 103 -7.02 6.84 -21.70
C PRO A 103 -6.15 8.07 -22.05
N ALA A 104 -5.06 7.86 -22.81
CA ALA A 104 -4.20 8.92 -23.30
C ALA A 104 -3.69 8.67 -24.73
N ALA A 105 -3.44 9.73 -25.49
CA ALA A 105 -2.88 9.64 -26.84
C ALA A 105 -1.35 9.79 -26.85
N PRO A 106 -0.64 9.25 -27.87
CA PRO A 106 0.79 9.48 -28.06
C PRO A 106 1.16 10.97 -28.06
N GLY A 107 2.28 11.31 -27.41
CA GLY A 107 2.78 12.68 -27.28
C GLY A 107 2.06 13.55 -26.24
N VAL A 108 0.97 13.09 -25.64
CA VAL A 108 0.25 13.84 -24.59
C VAL A 108 0.95 13.66 -23.23
N ASP A 109 0.99 14.73 -22.44
CA ASP A 109 1.51 14.68 -21.07
C ASP A 109 0.56 13.92 -20.12
N VAL A 110 1.11 12.93 -19.45
CA VAL A 110 0.48 12.15 -18.38
C VAL A 110 1.17 12.48 -17.06
N ARG A 111 0.37 12.81 -16.04
CA ARG A 111 0.83 13.06 -14.69
C ARG A 111 1.01 11.75 -13.94
N LEU A 112 2.23 11.50 -13.49
CA LEU A 112 2.59 10.43 -12.59
C LEU A 112 2.56 10.94 -11.16
N SER A 113 1.76 10.27 -10.32
CA SER A 113 1.70 10.51 -8.88
C SER A 113 2.02 9.22 -8.15
N ALA A 114 3.12 9.22 -7.39
CA ALA A 114 3.53 8.06 -6.61
C ALA A 114 3.73 8.41 -5.13
N VAL A 115 3.43 7.45 -4.25
CA VAL A 115 3.71 7.53 -2.82
C VAL A 115 4.29 6.21 -2.33
N GLY A 116 5.05 6.25 -1.22
CA GLY A 116 5.65 5.06 -0.62
C GLY A 116 7.00 4.66 -1.21
N LEU A 117 7.62 5.53 -2.02
CA LEU A 117 9.02 5.38 -2.44
C LEU A 117 9.98 5.74 -1.30
N PRO A 118 11.27 5.38 -1.37
CA PRO A 118 12.28 5.96 -0.49
C PRO A 118 12.34 7.48 -0.66
N GLY A 119 12.54 8.22 0.43
CA GLY A 119 12.61 9.69 0.42
C GLY A 119 13.95 10.20 -0.11
N ALA A 120 13.93 11.36 -0.77
CA ALA A 120 15.11 12.00 -1.39
C ALA A 120 15.91 11.03 -2.30
N ALA A 121 15.21 10.12 -2.97
CA ALA A 121 15.81 9.06 -3.77
C ALA A 121 15.71 9.40 -5.26
N GLU A 122 16.79 9.12 -5.99
CA GLU A 122 16.79 9.19 -7.45
C GLU A 122 15.99 8.02 -8.02
N VAL A 123 15.10 8.31 -8.96
CA VAL A 123 14.23 7.33 -9.62
C VAL A 123 14.30 7.48 -11.13
N THR A 124 14.20 6.35 -11.82
CA THR A 124 14.02 6.27 -13.26
C THR A 124 12.55 6.04 -13.57
N ILE A 125 12.04 6.76 -14.56
CA ILE A 125 10.67 6.65 -15.07
C ILE A 125 10.78 6.04 -16.47
N ALA A 126 10.06 4.94 -16.69
CA ALA A 126 10.01 4.24 -17.96
C ALA A 126 8.56 3.97 -18.38
N ALA A 127 8.33 3.74 -19.66
CA ALA A 127 7.03 3.31 -20.17
C ALA A 127 7.16 2.30 -21.30
N GLY A 128 6.20 1.38 -21.38
CA GLY A 128 6.12 0.39 -22.44
C GLY A 128 4.88 -0.50 -22.32
N PRO A 129 4.65 -1.39 -23.31
CA PRO A 129 3.50 -2.29 -23.29
C PRO A 129 3.59 -3.35 -22.18
N THR A 130 4.81 -3.66 -21.76
CA THR A 130 5.13 -4.54 -20.64
C THR A 130 6.21 -3.89 -19.76
N ILE A 131 6.46 -4.46 -18.57
CA ILE A 131 7.52 -3.97 -17.67
C ILE A 131 8.90 -4.20 -18.30
N GLU A 132 9.05 -5.31 -19.04
CA GLU A 132 10.30 -5.72 -19.68
C GLU A 132 10.63 -4.87 -20.92
N ASP A 133 9.60 -4.43 -21.64
CA ASP A 133 9.73 -3.59 -22.83
C ASP A 133 9.76 -2.09 -22.50
N ALA A 134 9.64 -1.73 -21.21
CA ALA A 134 9.60 -0.36 -20.77
C ALA A 134 10.93 0.36 -21.06
N LYS A 135 10.85 1.44 -21.83
CA LYS A 135 11.99 2.30 -22.17
C LYS A 135 12.03 3.49 -21.23
N GLU A 136 13.23 3.84 -20.78
CA GLU A 136 13.44 5.03 -19.94
C GLU A 136 12.98 6.30 -20.68
N LEU A 137 12.13 7.08 -20.01
CA LEU A 137 11.62 8.36 -20.50
C LEU A 137 12.29 9.53 -19.77
N ALA A 138 12.46 9.40 -18.46
CA ALA A 138 12.94 10.47 -17.61
C ALA A 138 13.58 9.96 -16.32
N LYS A 139 14.27 10.86 -15.63
CA LYS A 139 14.73 10.68 -14.25
C LYS A 139 14.17 11.78 -13.38
N ALA A 140 13.91 11.45 -12.12
CA ALA A 140 13.41 12.39 -11.13
C ALA A 140 13.97 12.07 -9.74
N THR A 141 13.71 12.94 -8.78
CA THR A 141 14.05 12.72 -7.38
C THR A 141 12.77 12.81 -6.55
N THR A 142 12.55 11.83 -5.68
CA THR A 142 11.42 11.85 -4.75
C THR A 142 11.65 12.90 -3.66
N ASN A 143 10.56 13.41 -3.07
CA ASN A 143 10.68 14.29 -1.91
C ASN A 143 11.08 13.50 -0.65
N ASP A 144 11.36 14.19 0.46
CA ASP A 144 11.78 13.57 1.74
C ASP A 144 10.76 12.55 2.30
N ARG A 145 9.50 12.63 1.87
CA ARG A 145 8.43 11.73 2.28
C ARG A 145 8.22 10.55 1.34
N GLY A 146 9.05 10.41 0.29
CA GLY A 146 8.90 9.31 -0.67
C GLY A 146 7.76 9.52 -1.67
N GLY A 147 7.36 10.77 -1.89
CA GLY A 147 6.39 11.14 -2.92
C GLY A 147 7.07 11.58 -4.21
N LEU A 148 6.42 11.26 -5.34
CA LEU A 148 6.76 11.73 -6.67
C LEU A 148 5.51 12.33 -7.32
N ALA A 149 5.63 13.52 -7.90
CA ALA A 149 4.60 14.12 -8.73
C ALA A 149 5.28 14.78 -9.93
N THR A 150 5.10 14.22 -11.12
CA THR A 150 5.76 14.71 -12.35
C THR A 150 4.88 14.45 -13.57
N SER A 151 5.08 15.21 -14.64
CA SER A 151 4.46 14.93 -15.94
C SER A 151 5.48 14.31 -16.88
N VAL A 152 5.05 13.34 -17.68
CA VAL A 152 5.84 12.75 -18.77
C VAL A 152 4.96 12.58 -20.00
N ALA A 153 5.53 12.78 -21.18
CA ALA A 153 4.81 12.53 -22.42
C ALA A 153 4.64 11.03 -22.66
N VAL A 154 3.46 10.63 -23.14
CA VAL A 154 3.24 9.30 -23.70
C VAL A 154 4.18 9.11 -24.90
N PRO A 155 4.93 8.01 -25.01
CA PRO A 155 5.83 7.78 -26.12
C PRO A 155 5.13 7.90 -27.49
N GLU A 156 5.78 8.54 -28.47
CA GLU A 156 5.20 8.69 -29.82
C GLU A 156 5.02 7.35 -30.55
N ASP A 157 5.80 6.33 -30.18
CA ASP A 157 5.71 4.96 -30.71
C ASP A 157 4.67 4.08 -29.97
N ALA A 158 3.92 4.64 -29.00
CA ALA A 158 2.87 3.91 -28.31
C ALA A 158 1.73 3.55 -29.27
N MET A 159 1.39 2.26 -29.35
CA MET A 159 0.40 1.75 -30.29
C MET A 159 -1.02 1.85 -29.73
N PRO A 160 -1.97 2.46 -30.48
CA PRO A 160 -3.36 2.50 -30.06
C PRO A 160 -3.96 1.10 -29.85
N GLY A 161 -4.77 0.96 -28.79
CA GLY A 161 -5.38 -0.31 -28.38
C GLY A 161 -4.44 -1.25 -27.61
N GLU A 162 -3.15 -0.92 -27.49
CA GLU A 162 -2.24 -1.62 -26.58
C GLU A 162 -2.23 -0.96 -25.20
N PRO A 163 -2.11 -1.75 -24.11
CA PRO A 163 -1.94 -1.20 -22.78
C PRO A 163 -0.56 -0.53 -22.69
N LEU A 164 -0.48 0.63 -22.04
CA LEU A 164 0.77 1.28 -21.68
C LEU A 164 0.96 1.27 -20.17
N LEU A 165 2.07 0.71 -19.69
CA LEU A 165 2.44 0.73 -18.28
C LEU A 165 3.51 1.78 -18.05
N PHE A 166 3.35 2.58 -17.00
CA PHE A 166 4.42 3.42 -16.47
C PHE A 166 5.09 2.70 -15.30
N VAL A 167 6.43 2.72 -15.31
CA VAL A 167 7.26 2.10 -14.29
C VAL A 167 8.13 3.16 -13.65
N VAL A 168 8.12 3.21 -12.31
CA VAL A 168 9.02 4.06 -11.52
C VAL A 168 9.89 3.16 -10.66
N GLU A 169 11.21 3.23 -10.86
CA GLU A 169 12.17 2.39 -10.17
C GLU A 169 13.25 3.24 -9.49
N THR A 170 13.64 2.87 -8.27
CA THR A 170 14.74 3.54 -7.57
C THR A 170 16.07 3.23 -8.21
N GLY A 171 17.04 4.15 -8.17
CA GLY A 171 18.37 3.93 -8.77
C GLY A 171 19.12 2.71 -8.21
N ASP A 172 18.82 2.32 -6.96
CA ASP A 172 19.34 1.10 -6.32
C ASP A 172 18.54 -0.17 -6.64
N ARG A 173 17.44 -0.04 -7.41
CA ARG A 173 16.54 -1.12 -7.86
C ARG A 173 15.87 -1.90 -6.74
N ARG A 174 15.76 -1.32 -5.55
CA ARG A 174 15.11 -1.96 -4.39
C ARG A 174 13.60 -1.80 -4.39
N VAL A 175 13.10 -0.74 -5.01
CA VAL A 175 11.66 -0.47 -5.11
C VAL A 175 11.32 -0.20 -6.57
N ARG A 176 10.29 -0.89 -7.06
CA ARG A 176 9.70 -0.71 -8.38
C ARG A 176 8.19 -0.61 -8.22
N LEU A 177 7.63 0.47 -8.75
CA LEU A 177 6.19 0.70 -8.83
C LEU A 177 5.75 0.65 -10.28
N VAL A 178 4.55 0.13 -10.50
CA VAL A 178 3.94 0.01 -11.83
C VAL A 178 2.55 0.61 -11.73
N SER A 179 2.18 1.42 -12.72
CA SER A 179 0.84 2.00 -12.80
C SER A 179 -0.20 0.95 -13.17
N GLU A 180 -1.47 1.30 -13.02
CA GLU A 180 -2.51 0.64 -13.81
C GLU A 180 -2.26 0.89 -15.31
N PRO A 181 -2.72 -0.02 -16.20
CA PRO A 181 -2.61 0.18 -17.64
C PRO A 181 -3.32 1.46 -18.08
N VAL A 182 -2.59 2.32 -18.78
CA VAL A 182 -3.16 3.44 -19.53
C VAL A 182 -3.52 2.93 -20.90
N GLU A 183 -4.79 3.05 -21.28
CA GLU A 183 -5.22 2.71 -22.63
C GLU A 183 -4.71 3.77 -23.61
N VAL A 184 -3.99 3.34 -24.64
CA VAL A 184 -3.52 4.23 -25.70
C VAL A 184 -4.60 4.37 -26.75
N ILE A 185 -5.02 5.60 -27.02
CA ILE A 185 -6.01 5.92 -28.05
C ILE A 185 -5.37 6.66 -29.22
N PRO A 186 -5.93 6.57 -30.44
CA PRO A 186 -5.42 7.34 -31.58
C PRO A 186 -5.51 8.84 -31.29
N ALA A 187 -4.43 9.58 -31.55
CA ALA A 187 -4.44 11.04 -31.39
C ALA A 187 -5.49 11.73 -32.26
N ALA A 188 -5.85 11.13 -33.40
CA ALA A 188 -6.89 11.63 -34.30
C ALA A 188 -8.30 11.56 -33.70
N ASP A 189 -8.52 10.70 -32.70
CA ASP A 189 -9.83 10.50 -32.08
C ASP A 189 -10.03 11.44 -30.87
N VAL A 190 -8.97 12.13 -30.45
CA VAL A 190 -9.00 13.09 -29.34
C VAL A 190 -9.55 14.43 -29.83
N VAL A 191 -10.65 14.85 -29.21
CA VAL A 191 -11.29 16.14 -29.44
C VAL A 191 -11.08 17.02 -28.22
N THR A 192 -10.76 18.29 -28.45
CA THR A 192 -10.69 19.31 -27.39
C THR A 192 -11.70 20.41 -27.68
N VAL A 193 -12.58 20.65 -26.71
CA VAL A 193 -13.65 21.64 -26.79
C VAL A 193 -13.53 22.60 -25.63
N THR A 194 -13.47 23.89 -25.94
CA THR A 194 -13.59 24.97 -24.95
C THR A 194 -15.02 25.48 -24.94
N GLY A 195 -15.56 25.71 -23.74
CA GLY A 195 -16.93 26.18 -23.60
C GLY A 195 -17.32 26.51 -22.17
N THR A 196 -18.62 26.70 -21.95
CA THR A 196 -19.20 26.95 -20.63
C THR A 196 -20.14 25.82 -20.23
N LEU A 197 -19.96 25.27 -19.03
CA LEU A 197 -20.86 24.23 -18.52
C LEU A 197 -22.28 24.79 -18.39
N SER A 198 -23.27 24.04 -18.86
CA SER A 198 -24.67 24.48 -18.94
C SER A 198 -25.61 23.54 -18.18
N LYS A 199 -26.84 24.01 -17.94
CA LYS A 199 -27.91 23.25 -17.27
C LYS A 199 -28.80 22.48 -18.26
N GLU A 200 -28.38 22.38 -19.52
CA GLU A 200 -29.19 21.76 -20.58
C GLU A 200 -29.08 20.24 -20.60
N GLY A 201 -28.04 19.70 -19.97
CA GLY A 201 -27.87 18.26 -19.77
C GLY A 201 -28.88 17.73 -18.75
N VAL A 202 -29.58 16.67 -19.12
CA VAL A 202 -30.56 16.02 -18.22
C VAL A 202 -29.93 14.82 -17.51
N THR A 203 -29.32 13.91 -18.28
CA THR A 203 -28.66 12.71 -17.74
C THR A 203 -27.24 12.99 -17.29
N CYS A 204 -26.51 13.76 -18.09
CA CYS A 204 -25.09 14.03 -17.94
C CYS A 204 -24.86 15.54 -17.98
N PRO A 205 -23.79 16.05 -17.34
CA PRO A 205 -23.41 17.46 -17.47
C PRO A 205 -23.29 17.87 -18.94
N ALA A 206 -23.68 19.10 -19.25
CA ALA A 206 -23.57 19.64 -20.60
C ALA A 206 -22.57 20.78 -20.66
N LEU A 207 -21.93 20.94 -21.82
CA LEU A 207 -21.02 22.01 -22.16
C LEU A 207 -21.54 22.68 -23.43
N ARG A 208 -21.76 23.99 -23.39
CA ARG A 208 -21.92 24.76 -24.61
C ARG A 208 -20.55 25.17 -25.11
N GLY A 209 -20.14 24.62 -26.24
CA GLY A 209 -18.87 24.98 -26.87
C GLY A 209 -18.86 26.43 -27.34
N ASP A 210 -17.66 27.00 -27.46
CA ASP A 210 -17.46 28.33 -28.05
C ASP A 210 -17.87 28.38 -29.53
N ASP A 211 -17.99 27.22 -30.18
CA ASP A 211 -18.56 27.02 -31.52
C ASP A 211 -20.10 27.03 -31.54
N GLY A 212 -20.74 27.14 -30.37
CA GLY A 212 -22.19 27.14 -30.19
C GLY A 212 -22.83 25.75 -30.17
N ALA A 213 -22.06 24.67 -30.35
CA ALA A 213 -22.59 23.32 -30.26
C ALA A 213 -22.85 22.89 -28.81
N LEU A 214 -23.78 21.96 -28.62
CA LEU A 214 -24.07 21.35 -27.32
C LEU A 214 -23.36 20.01 -27.21
N TYR A 215 -22.47 19.91 -26.25
CA TYR A 215 -21.77 18.68 -25.90
C TYR A 215 -22.31 18.15 -24.58
N THR A 216 -22.45 16.82 -24.48
CA THR A 216 -22.76 16.14 -23.23
C THR A 216 -21.54 15.37 -22.75
N LEU A 217 -21.24 15.45 -21.46
CA LEU A 217 -19.99 14.97 -20.89
C LEU A 217 -20.24 13.64 -20.15
N ALA A 218 -19.68 12.55 -20.68
CA ALA A 218 -19.77 11.23 -20.08
C ALA A 218 -18.48 10.90 -19.32
N GLY A 219 -18.62 10.55 -18.04
CA GLY A 219 -17.47 10.21 -17.18
C GLY A 219 -16.57 11.40 -16.88
N GLY A 220 -15.31 11.11 -16.55
CA GLY A 220 -14.31 12.09 -16.10
C GLY A 220 -14.58 12.65 -14.69
N ASP A 221 -13.59 13.34 -14.15
CA ASP A 221 -13.72 14.05 -12.88
C ASP A 221 -14.20 15.49 -13.10
N LEU A 222 -15.52 15.68 -12.99
CA LEU A 222 -16.17 17.00 -13.02
C LEU A 222 -16.57 17.48 -11.62
N SER A 223 -16.11 16.82 -10.55
CA SER A 223 -16.61 17.06 -9.18
C SER A 223 -16.40 18.49 -8.67
N HIS A 224 -15.42 19.20 -9.24
CA HIS A 224 -15.07 20.58 -8.91
C HIS A 224 -15.66 21.63 -9.86
N PHE A 225 -16.40 21.20 -10.89
CA PHE A 225 -16.96 22.08 -11.90
C PHE A 225 -18.48 22.03 -11.89
N GLY A 226 -19.11 23.17 -12.18
CA GLY A 226 -20.55 23.31 -12.22
C GLY A 226 -21.03 24.21 -13.36
N PRO A 227 -22.36 24.27 -13.59
CA PRO A 227 -22.91 25.13 -14.62
C PRO A 227 -22.54 26.60 -14.42
N GLY A 228 -22.02 27.22 -15.49
CA GLY A 228 -21.47 28.58 -15.50
C GLY A 228 -19.95 28.61 -15.55
N ASP A 229 -19.26 27.53 -15.21
CA ASP A 229 -17.81 27.46 -15.28
C ASP A 229 -17.34 27.35 -16.72
N ARG A 230 -16.31 28.12 -17.07
CA ARG A 230 -15.65 28.05 -18.37
C ARG A 230 -14.51 27.05 -18.31
N VAL A 231 -14.57 26.04 -19.16
CA VAL A 231 -13.66 24.90 -19.12
C VAL A 231 -13.20 24.51 -20.52
N THR A 232 -12.01 23.93 -20.58
CA THR A 232 -11.51 23.18 -21.74
C THR A 232 -11.62 21.70 -21.41
N VAL A 233 -12.39 20.97 -22.21
CA VAL A 233 -12.60 19.53 -22.07
C VAL A 233 -11.85 18.82 -23.19
N THR A 234 -11.01 17.87 -22.82
CA THR A 234 -10.40 16.94 -23.76
C THR A 234 -11.04 15.57 -23.58
N GLY A 235 -11.42 14.93 -24.68
CA GLY A 235 -12.13 13.66 -24.66
C GLY A 235 -12.18 12.99 -26.02
N THR A 236 -12.97 11.93 -26.13
CA THR A 236 -13.29 11.26 -27.41
C THR A 236 -14.79 11.35 -27.67
N GLU A 237 -15.20 11.40 -28.93
CA GLU A 237 -16.62 11.32 -29.25
C GLU A 237 -17.15 9.90 -28.97
N ALA A 238 -18.24 9.81 -28.19
CA ALA A 238 -18.86 8.54 -27.87
C ALA A 238 -20.01 8.25 -28.85
N GLU A 239 -19.84 7.21 -29.67
CA GLU A 239 -20.84 6.80 -30.67
C GLU A 239 -22.15 6.27 -30.05
N ALA A 240 -22.09 5.73 -28.83
CA ALA A 240 -23.24 5.26 -28.07
C ALA A 240 -23.17 5.76 -26.62
N SER A 241 -24.19 6.50 -26.18
CA SER A 241 -24.25 7.06 -24.83
C SER A 241 -25.66 7.21 -24.31
N ILE A 242 -25.82 7.14 -22.99
CA ILE A 242 -27.06 7.49 -22.28
C ILE A 242 -27.32 9.01 -22.23
N CYS A 243 -26.31 9.81 -22.58
CA CYS A 243 -26.32 11.27 -22.51
C CYS A 243 -26.90 11.94 -23.77
N MET A 244 -27.90 11.35 -24.45
CA MET A 244 -28.34 11.68 -25.81
C MET A 244 -28.99 13.07 -26.04
N GLN A 245 -28.58 14.13 -25.33
CA GLN A 245 -29.05 15.50 -25.51
C GLN A 245 -28.15 16.35 -26.43
N GLY A 246 -26.98 15.83 -26.83
CA GLY A 246 -26.01 16.50 -27.70
C GLY A 246 -24.91 15.54 -28.16
N THR A 247 -23.85 16.07 -28.77
CA THR A 247 -22.65 15.27 -29.10
C THR A 247 -21.99 14.82 -27.80
N THR A 248 -21.93 13.52 -27.55
CA THR A 248 -21.36 13.02 -26.30
C THR A 248 -19.84 12.95 -26.41
N LEU A 249 -19.15 13.52 -25.43
CA LEU A 249 -17.73 13.35 -25.21
C LEU A 249 -17.49 12.44 -24.01
N GLY A 250 -16.74 11.35 -24.20
CA GLY A 250 -16.09 10.63 -23.12
C GLY A 250 -14.95 11.48 -22.56
N VAL A 251 -15.12 12.02 -21.36
CA VAL A 251 -14.16 12.98 -20.79
C VAL A 251 -12.89 12.27 -20.36
N ILE A 252 -11.77 12.70 -20.92
CA ILE A 252 -10.42 12.28 -20.54
C ILE A 252 -9.86 13.24 -19.49
N SER A 253 -9.98 14.53 -19.72
CA SER A 253 -9.56 15.57 -18.79
C SER A 253 -10.38 16.84 -18.94
N VAL A 254 -10.40 17.63 -17.86
CA VAL A 254 -11.05 18.93 -17.80
C VAL A 254 -10.14 19.91 -17.08
N ALA A 255 -10.04 21.12 -17.61
CA ALA A 255 -9.29 22.21 -17.02
C ALA A 255 -10.09 23.51 -17.08
N VAL A 256 -9.79 24.45 -16.19
CA VAL A 256 -10.31 25.82 -16.29
C VAL A 256 -9.80 26.43 -17.60
N ALA A 257 -10.70 27.03 -18.38
CA ALA A 257 -10.32 27.76 -19.58
C ALA A 257 -9.90 29.19 -19.22
N GLU A 258 -8.75 29.61 -19.74
CA GLU A 258 -8.27 31.00 -19.64
C GLU A 258 -9.10 31.98 -20.48
#